data_AF-A0A0H5R965-F1
#
_entry.id   AF-A0A0H5R965-F1
#
_cell.length_a   1.000
_cell.length_b   1.000
_cell.length_c   1.000
_cell.angle_alpha   90.00
_cell.angle_beta   90.00
_cell.angle_gamma   90.00
#
_symmetry.space_group_name_H-M   'P 1'
#
loop_
_entity.id
_entity.type
_entity.pdbx_description
1 polymer ?
#
loop_
_entity_poly.entity_id
_entity_poly.type
_entity_poly.pdbx_seq_one_letter_code
_entity_poly.pdbx_strand_id
1 'polypeptide(L)'
;ITHGRGGGVEMDGRLGSVSDSCDLLLIEGSRLLAAVASPVATSDSPSFGLANNVQRTETAVHAQRMVQAAESLSSVISELKMLWSLHNFKQRFQDTNTVVESVNEHKTLVKHKLDRLLFEVRTAQTHLTAHYMSSRGPTISPTSSPTPTL
;
A
#
# COMPACT_ATOMS: atom_id res chain seq x y z
N ILE A 1 -22.25 2.88 -4.33
CA ILE A 1 -21.23 2.26 -3.45
C ILE A 1 -21.58 0.78 -3.30
N THR A 2 -21.08 -0.08 -4.17
CA THR A 2 -21.22 -1.55 -4.07
C THR A 2 -20.13 -2.24 -4.90
N HIS A 3 -18.92 -2.37 -4.35
CA HIS A 3 -17.93 -3.34 -4.84
C HIS A 3 -17.16 -3.89 -3.64
N GLY A 4 -17.59 -5.05 -3.13
CA GLY A 4 -16.97 -5.67 -1.96
C GLY A 4 -17.50 -7.06 -1.60
N ARG A 5 -18.06 -7.81 -2.56
CA ARG A 5 -18.69 -9.13 -2.26
C ARG A 5 -18.27 -10.26 -3.22
N GLY A 6 -17.22 -10.07 -4.02
CA GLY A 6 -16.71 -11.10 -4.94
C GLY A 6 -15.45 -11.84 -4.45
N GLY A 7 -14.54 -11.14 -3.75
CA GLY A 7 -13.20 -11.68 -3.46
C GLY A 7 -13.10 -12.69 -2.32
N GLY A 8 -14.12 -12.78 -1.43
CA GLY A 8 -14.07 -13.68 -0.27
C GLY A 8 -14.28 -15.15 -0.65
N VAL A 9 -15.22 -15.44 -1.56
CA VAL A 9 -15.57 -16.81 -1.96
C VAL A 9 -14.49 -17.43 -2.86
N GLU A 10 -13.84 -16.62 -3.71
CA GLU A 10 -12.68 -17.08 -4.49
C GLU A 10 -11.44 -17.33 -3.62
N MET A 11 -11.19 -16.49 -2.60
CA MET A 11 -10.08 -16.72 -1.67
C MET A 11 -10.29 -17.97 -0.80
N ASP A 12 -11.50 -18.23 -0.33
CA ASP A 12 -11.81 -19.47 0.42
C ASP A 12 -11.59 -20.72 -0.45
N GLY A 13 -11.99 -20.70 -1.72
CA GLY A 13 -11.71 -21.79 -2.66
C GLY A 13 -10.22 -22.00 -2.93
N ARG A 14 -9.44 -20.90 -2.96
CA ARG A 14 -7.99 -20.93 -3.19
C ARG A 14 -7.20 -21.39 -1.96
N LEU A 15 -7.63 -21.01 -0.76
CA LEU A 15 -7.07 -21.53 0.50
C LEU A 15 -7.38 -23.02 0.64
N GLY A 16 -8.58 -23.45 0.23
CA GLY A 16 -8.92 -24.87 0.09
C GLY A 16 -7.94 -25.59 -0.84
N SER A 17 -7.66 -25.02 -2.02
CA SER A 17 -6.73 -25.64 -2.98
C SER A 17 -5.28 -25.73 -2.49
N VAL A 18 -4.85 -24.81 -1.61
CA VAL A 18 -3.54 -24.89 -0.94
C VAL A 18 -3.51 -26.03 0.06
N SER A 19 -4.56 -26.16 0.89
CA SER A 19 -4.70 -27.28 1.82
C SER A 19 -4.67 -28.61 1.07
N ASP A 20 -5.45 -28.73 0.01
CA ASP A 20 -5.53 -29.94 -0.82
C ASP A 20 -4.17 -30.29 -1.45
N SER A 21 -3.43 -29.28 -1.93
CA SER A 21 -2.11 -29.50 -2.53
C SER A 21 -1.04 -29.87 -1.50
N CYS A 22 -1.12 -29.33 -0.28
CA CYS A 22 -0.27 -29.74 0.85
C CYS A 22 -0.57 -31.18 1.29
N ASP A 23 -1.85 -31.53 1.40
CA ASP A 23 -2.27 -32.90 1.74
C ASP A 23 -1.81 -33.90 0.67
N LEU A 24 -1.93 -33.53 -0.61
CA LEU A 24 -1.46 -34.35 -1.72
C LEU A 24 0.07 -34.55 -1.69
N LEU A 25 0.85 -33.52 -1.36
CA LEU A 25 2.30 -33.65 -1.16
C LEU A 25 2.65 -34.61 -0.02
N LEU A 26 1.94 -34.53 1.11
CA LEU A 26 2.18 -35.41 2.26
C LEU A 26 1.82 -36.86 1.94
N ILE A 27 0.67 -37.09 1.29
CA ILE A 27 0.20 -38.43 0.91
C ILE A 27 1.14 -39.06 -0.11
N GLU A 28 1.44 -38.34 -1.19
CA GLU A 28 2.28 -38.88 -2.28
C GLU A 28 3.75 -39.02 -1.83
N GLY A 29 4.24 -38.14 -0.94
CA GLY A 29 5.55 -38.28 -0.32
C GLY A 29 5.65 -39.50 0.58
N SER A 30 4.60 -39.79 1.37
CA SER A 30 4.54 -41.00 2.20
C SER A 30 4.53 -42.27 1.35
N ARG A 31 3.78 -42.27 0.24
CA ARG A 31 3.72 -43.38 -0.73
C ARG A 31 5.04 -43.59 -1.45
N LEU A 32 5.71 -42.51 -1.87
CA LEU A 32 7.02 -42.58 -2.50
C LEU A 32 8.06 -43.16 -1.52
N LEU A 33 8.06 -42.72 -0.27
CA LEU A 33 8.95 -43.23 0.77
C LEU A 33 8.74 -44.73 1.00
N ALA A 34 7.48 -45.17 1.10
CA ALA A 34 7.14 -46.59 1.24
C ALA A 34 7.58 -47.41 0.01
N ALA A 35 7.41 -46.86 -1.20
CA ALA A 35 7.78 -47.54 -2.44
C ALA A 35 9.30 -47.67 -2.63
N VAL A 36 10.09 -46.71 -2.13
CA VAL A 36 11.55 -46.75 -2.14
C VAL A 36 12.13 -47.61 -1.01
N ALA A 37 11.44 -47.67 0.14
CA ALA A 37 11.83 -48.50 1.28
C ALA A 37 11.51 -49.99 1.11
N SER A 38 10.68 -50.35 0.12
CA SER A 38 10.34 -51.74 -0.19
C SER A 38 11.55 -52.48 -0.78
N PRO A 39 12.02 -53.60 -0.18
CA PRO A 39 13.23 -54.27 -0.63
C PRO A 39 13.07 -54.82 -2.05
N VAL A 40 14.04 -54.51 -2.93
CA VAL A 40 14.15 -55.14 -4.26
C VAL A 40 14.36 -56.63 -4.05
N ALA A 41 13.33 -57.42 -4.34
CA ALA A 41 13.41 -58.86 -4.23
C ALA A 41 14.31 -59.42 -5.36
N THR A 42 15.48 -59.92 -4.97
CA THR A 42 16.46 -60.55 -5.87
C THR A 42 16.04 -61.99 -6.13
N SER A 43 15.41 -62.26 -7.27
CA SER A 43 15.00 -63.61 -7.68
C SER A 43 14.98 -63.75 -9.21
N ASP A 44 15.47 -64.89 -9.71
CA ASP A 44 15.66 -65.24 -11.13
C ASP A 44 14.36 -65.60 -11.89
N SER A 45 13.17 -65.29 -11.35
CA SER A 45 11.90 -65.59 -12.04
C SER A 45 11.49 -64.47 -13.01
N PRO A 46 11.01 -64.79 -14.23
CA PRO A 46 10.59 -63.80 -15.22
C PRO A 46 9.43 -62.90 -14.77
N SER A 47 8.64 -63.32 -13.77
CA SER A 47 7.62 -62.50 -13.11
C SER A 47 8.21 -61.33 -12.29
N PHE A 48 9.47 -61.40 -11.86
CA PHE A 48 10.14 -60.32 -11.11
C PHE A 48 10.48 -59.12 -11.99
N GLY A 49 10.83 -59.36 -13.26
CA GLY A 49 11.07 -58.26 -14.21
C GLY A 49 9.83 -57.39 -14.37
N LEU A 50 8.64 -58.00 -14.41
CA LEU A 50 7.38 -57.28 -14.48
C LEU A 50 7.09 -56.51 -13.18
N ALA A 51 7.26 -57.15 -12.01
CA ALA A 51 7.05 -56.52 -10.71
C ALA A 51 7.98 -55.31 -10.46
N ASN A 52 9.26 -55.42 -10.84
CA ASN A 52 10.22 -54.31 -10.75
C ASN A 52 9.87 -53.15 -11.69
N ASN A 53 9.37 -53.43 -12.90
CA ASN A 53 8.96 -52.38 -13.83
C ASN A 53 7.68 -51.66 -13.36
N VAL A 54 6.73 -52.40 -12.77
CA VAL A 54 5.52 -51.82 -12.15
C VAL A 54 5.91 -50.91 -10.99
N GLN A 55 6.77 -51.36 -10.08
CA GLN A 55 7.26 -50.54 -8.95
C GLN A 55 7.95 -49.25 -9.41
N ARG A 56 8.78 -49.32 -10.45
CA ARG A 56 9.43 -48.13 -11.04
C ARG A 56 8.43 -47.16 -11.66
N THR A 57 7.38 -47.69 -12.27
CA THR A 57 6.34 -46.85 -12.89
C THR A 57 5.49 -46.19 -11.81
N GLU A 58 5.14 -46.90 -10.75
CA GLU A 58 4.40 -46.34 -9.61
C GLU A 58 5.19 -45.25 -8.87
N THR A 59 6.47 -45.50 -8.59
CA THR A 59 7.36 -44.47 -8.00
C THR A 59 7.48 -43.23 -8.88
N ALA A 60 7.62 -43.39 -10.20
CA ALA A 60 7.65 -42.27 -11.14
C ALA A 60 6.34 -41.48 -11.13
N VAL A 61 5.19 -42.17 -11.07
CA VAL A 61 3.87 -41.53 -10.99
C VAL A 61 3.71 -40.73 -9.69
N HIS A 62 4.09 -41.29 -8.55
CA HIS A 62 4.04 -40.57 -7.26
C HIS A 62 4.94 -39.34 -7.26
N ALA A 63 6.18 -39.46 -7.75
CA ALA A 63 7.10 -38.34 -7.88
C ALA A 63 6.53 -37.23 -8.79
N GLN A 64 5.92 -37.59 -9.92
CA GLN A 64 5.32 -36.63 -10.84
C GLN A 64 4.11 -35.91 -10.23
N ARG A 65 3.27 -36.62 -9.47
CA ARG A 65 2.14 -36.01 -8.74
C ARG A 65 2.62 -35.04 -7.67
N MET A 66 3.71 -35.35 -6.96
CA MET A 66 4.32 -34.42 -6.02
C MET A 66 4.84 -33.15 -6.70
N VAL A 67 5.48 -33.28 -7.86
CA VAL A 67 5.95 -32.12 -8.64
C VAL A 67 4.77 -31.23 -9.03
N GLN A 68 3.69 -31.80 -9.56
CA GLN A 68 2.49 -31.04 -9.93
C GLN A 68 1.85 -30.32 -8.73
N ALA A 69 1.80 -30.98 -7.57
CA ALA A 69 1.29 -30.36 -6.34
C ALA A 69 2.17 -29.21 -5.85
N ALA A 70 3.49 -29.36 -5.93
CA ALA A 70 4.43 -28.30 -5.59
C ALA A 70 4.34 -27.10 -6.55
N GLU A 71 4.16 -27.34 -7.85
CA GLU A 71 3.94 -26.30 -8.85
C GLU A 71 2.63 -25.55 -8.60
N SER A 72 1.56 -26.28 -8.29
CA SER A 72 0.26 -25.70 -7.90
C SER A 72 0.40 -24.77 -6.69
N LEU A 73 1.07 -25.22 -5.62
CA LEU A 73 1.33 -24.39 -4.44
C LEU A 73 2.16 -23.15 -4.76
N SER A 74 3.23 -23.31 -5.55
CA SER A 74 4.09 -22.20 -5.96
C SER A 74 3.30 -21.13 -6.72
N SER A 75 2.37 -21.55 -7.59
CA SER A 75 1.47 -20.67 -8.32
C SER A 75 0.58 -19.87 -7.36
N VAL A 76 -0.14 -20.56 -6.46
CA VAL A 76 -1.05 -19.89 -5.52
C VAL A 76 -0.30 -18.93 -4.58
N ILE A 77 0.89 -19.33 -4.09
CA ILE A 77 1.74 -18.47 -3.27
C ILE A 77 2.16 -17.21 -4.04
N SER A 78 2.50 -17.34 -5.32
CA SER A 78 2.91 -16.21 -6.16
C SER A 78 1.75 -15.23 -6.37
N GLU A 79 0.54 -15.74 -6.60
CA GLU A 79 -0.67 -14.92 -6.71
C GLU A 79 -1.00 -14.21 -5.38
N LEU A 80 -0.90 -14.91 -4.24
CA LEU A 80 -1.10 -14.31 -2.92
C LEU A 80 -0.10 -13.19 -2.65
N LYS A 81 1.17 -13.38 -3.01
CA LYS A 81 2.20 -12.32 -2.90
C LYS A 81 1.87 -11.11 -3.76
N MET A 82 1.34 -11.32 -4.97
CA MET A 82 0.90 -10.24 -5.84
C MET A 82 -0.27 -9.47 -5.22
N LEU A 83 -1.30 -10.17 -4.75
CA LEU A 83 -2.47 -9.58 -4.11
C LEU A 83 -2.09 -8.79 -2.85
N TRP A 84 -1.20 -9.35 -2.02
CA TRP A 84 -0.66 -8.66 -0.85
C TRP A 84 0.10 -7.38 -1.24
N SER A 85 0.92 -7.43 -2.28
CA SER A 85 1.66 -6.27 -2.77
C SER A 85 0.73 -5.18 -3.29
N LEU A 86 -0.32 -5.57 -4.02
CA LEU A 86 -1.33 -4.65 -4.54
C LEU A 86 -2.16 -4.01 -3.41
N HIS A 87 -2.52 -4.80 -2.39
CA HIS A 87 -3.18 -4.30 -1.18
C HIS A 87 -2.32 -3.26 -0.46
N ASN A 88 -1.05 -3.58 -0.19
CA ASN A 88 -0.13 -2.65 0.47
C ASN A 88 0.11 -1.37 -0.34
N PHE A 89 0.22 -1.49 -1.66
CA PHE A 89 0.34 -0.34 -2.54
C PHE A 89 -0.90 0.56 -2.44
N LYS A 90 -2.09 -0.02 -2.53
CA LYS A 90 -3.36 0.71 -2.41
C LYS A 90 -3.47 1.43 -1.06
N GLN A 91 -3.09 0.77 0.03
CA GLN A 91 -3.14 1.37 1.36
C GLN A 91 -2.16 2.54 1.48
N ARG A 92 -0.91 2.38 1.03
CA ARG A 92 0.07 3.47 1.00
C ARG A 92 -0.40 4.65 0.14
N PHE A 93 -1.08 4.36 -0.97
CA PHE A 93 -1.64 5.40 -1.82
C PHE A 93 -2.74 6.18 -1.09
N GLN A 94 -3.63 5.50 -0.38
CA GLN A 94 -4.66 6.14 0.45
C GLN A 94 -4.04 7.00 1.56
N ASP A 95 -3.04 6.49 2.27
CA ASP A 95 -2.32 7.23 3.31
C ASP A 95 -1.62 8.47 2.74
N THR A 96 -1.03 8.36 1.55
CA THR A 96 -0.43 9.50 0.87
C THR A 96 -1.48 10.55 0.48
N ASN A 97 -2.64 10.11 0.01
CA ASN A 97 -3.71 11.02 -0.39
C ASN A 97 -4.27 11.82 0.80
N THR A 98 -4.43 11.18 1.97
CA THR A 98 -4.89 11.89 3.18
C THR A 98 -3.86 12.93 3.66
N VAL A 99 -2.56 12.63 3.56
CA VAL A 99 -1.51 13.60 3.85
C VAL A 99 -1.55 14.78 2.88
N VAL A 100 -1.74 14.54 1.58
CA VAL A 100 -1.86 15.61 0.58
C VAL A 100 -3.05 16.51 0.85
N GLU A 101 -4.20 15.93 1.20
CA GLU A 101 -5.40 16.68 1.59
C GLU A 101 -5.13 17.57 2.80
N SER A 102 -4.53 17.01 3.86
CA SER A 102 -4.16 17.76 5.08
C SER A 102 -3.17 18.90 4.79
N VAL A 103 -2.16 18.67 3.96
CA VAL A 103 -1.20 19.70 3.55
C VAL A 103 -1.90 20.81 2.74
N ASN A 104 -2.87 20.46 1.90
CA ASN A 104 -3.61 21.44 1.11
C ASN A 104 -4.52 22.32 1.98
N GLU A 105 -5.18 21.75 2.99
CA GLU A 105 -5.92 22.50 4.00
C GLU A 105 -5.01 23.46 4.77
N HIS A 106 -3.85 22.96 5.22
CA HIS A 106 -2.88 23.78 5.94
C HIS A 106 -2.33 24.93 5.09
N LYS A 107 -2.01 24.66 3.82
CA LYS A 107 -1.61 25.68 2.84
C LYS A 107 -2.67 26.77 2.71
N THR A 108 -3.94 26.40 2.65
CA THR A 108 -5.06 27.33 2.55
C THR A 108 -5.17 28.21 3.80
N LEU A 109 -5.04 27.60 4.99
CA LEU A 109 -5.02 28.33 6.26
C LEU A 109 -3.86 29.33 6.34
N VAL A 110 -2.65 28.91 5.98
CA VAL A 110 -1.46 29.78 5.98
C VAL A 110 -1.65 30.95 5.02
N LYS A 111 -2.20 30.69 3.83
CA LYS A 111 -2.52 31.75 2.87
C LYS A 111 -3.47 32.79 3.46
N HIS A 112 -4.57 32.36 4.08
CA HIS A 112 -5.52 33.28 4.72
C HIS A 112 -4.88 34.11 5.84
N LYS A 113 -4.00 33.51 6.65
CA LYS A 113 -3.26 34.24 7.69
C LYS A 113 -2.33 35.30 7.09
N LEU A 114 -1.66 34.97 5.98
CA LEU A 114 -0.78 35.90 5.28
C LEU A 114 -1.57 37.07 4.66
N ASP A 115 -2.69 36.78 4.02
CA ASP A 115 -3.57 37.81 3.44
C ASP A 115 -4.08 38.78 4.51
N ARG A 116 -4.47 38.25 5.68
CA ARG A 116 -4.88 39.05 6.83
C ARG A 116 -3.75 39.94 7.35
N LEU A 117 -2.55 39.37 7.54
CA LEU A 117 -1.40 40.14 8.02
C LEU A 117 -1.03 41.26 7.04
N LEU A 118 -1.07 40.98 5.73
CA LEU A 118 -0.83 41.97 4.69
C LEU A 118 -1.84 43.13 4.77
N PHE A 119 -3.11 42.82 5.00
CA PHE A 119 -4.16 43.82 5.20
C PHE A 119 -3.91 44.69 6.44
N GLU A 120 -3.58 44.06 7.58
CA GLU A 120 -3.28 44.76 8.83
C GLU A 120 -2.07 45.69 8.68
N VAL A 121 -0.99 45.24 8.02
CA VAL A 121 0.20 46.05 7.74
C VAL A 121 -0.12 47.25 6.84
N ARG A 122 -0.89 47.04 5.76
CA ARG A 122 -1.32 48.14 4.87
C ARG A 122 -2.18 49.17 5.59
N THR A 123 -3.05 48.70 6.48
CA THR A 123 -3.91 49.57 7.30
C THR A 123 -3.06 50.42 8.25
N ALA A 124 -2.12 49.78 8.97
CA ALA A 124 -1.18 50.47 9.85
C ALA A 124 -0.33 51.51 9.10
N GLN A 125 0.18 51.16 7.92
CA GLN A 125 0.91 52.09 7.06
C GLN A 125 0.06 53.32 6.66
N THR A 126 -1.21 53.09 6.33
CA THR A 126 -2.15 54.17 5.98
C THR A 126 -2.38 55.09 7.18
N HIS A 127 -2.58 54.53 8.37
CA HIS A 127 -2.75 55.30 9.61
C HIS A 127 -1.49 56.12 9.96
N LEU A 128 -0.31 55.53 9.84
CA LEU A 128 0.97 56.22 10.03
C LEU A 128 1.14 57.38 9.05
N THR A 129 0.81 57.16 7.79
CA THR A 129 0.90 58.20 6.74
C THR A 129 -0.07 59.34 7.03
N ALA A 130 -1.33 59.02 7.39
CA ALA A 130 -2.31 60.03 7.76
C ALA A 130 -1.85 60.85 8.98
N HIS A 131 -1.36 60.19 10.03
CA HIS A 131 -0.84 60.86 11.22
C HIS A 131 0.35 61.79 10.90
N TYR A 132 1.27 61.33 10.05
CA TYR A 132 2.42 62.13 9.60
C TYR A 132 1.96 63.39 8.84
N MET A 133 0.98 63.26 7.95
CA MET A 133 0.44 64.41 7.19
C MET A 133 -0.31 65.38 8.10
N SER A 134 -1.12 64.90 9.04
CA SER A 134 -1.83 65.75 10.02
C SER A 134 -0.89 66.47 10.97
N SER A 135 0.22 65.84 11.37
CA SER A 135 1.22 66.45 12.26
C SER A 135 2.03 67.58 11.59
N ARG A 136 1.97 67.69 10.25
CA ARG A 136 2.61 68.76 9.46
C ARG A 136 1.67 69.94 9.13
N GLY A 137 0.53 70.07 9.81
CA GLY A 137 -0.35 71.24 9.71
C GLY A 137 0.38 72.57 9.93
N PRO A 138 -0.11 73.68 9.32
CA PRO A 138 0.70 74.85 9.00
C PRO A 138 1.24 75.54 10.25
N THR A 139 2.55 75.82 10.27
CA THR A 139 3.13 76.86 11.13
C THR A 139 2.43 78.18 10.81
N ILE A 140 1.44 78.52 11.62
CA ILE A 140 0.78 79.82 11.66
C ILE A 140 1.88 80.86 11.86
N SER A 141 2.14 81.69 10.84
CA SER A 141 3.00 82.87 10.97
C SER A 141 2.48 83.76 12.10
N PRO A 142 3.35 84.33 12.95
CA PRO A 142 2.92 85.12 14.09
C PRO A 142 2.10 86.32 13.62
N THR A 143 0.94 86.46 14.24
CA THR A 143 -0.05 87.51 14.08
C THR A 143 0.60 88.88 14.08
N SER A 144 0.47 89.63 12.98
CA SER A 144 0.82 91.05 12.95
C SER A 144 -0.08 91.83 13.91
N SER A 145 0.53 92.45 14.90
CA SER A 145 -0.08 93.31 15.91
C SER A 145 -0.87 94.46 15.27
N PRO A 146 -2.05 94.84 15.81
CA PRO A 146 -2.71 96.07 15.37
C PRO A 146 -2.01 97.28 16.00
N THR A 147 -1.50 98.18 15.15
CA THR A 147 -1.03 99.52 15.56
C THR A 147 -2.23 100.34 16.04
N PRO A 148 -2.23 100.91 17.25
CA PRO A 148 -3.25 101.85 17.66
C PRO A 148 -2.87 103.25 17.14
N THR A 149 -3.74 103.85 16.33
CA THR A 149 -3.61 105.27 15.96
C THR A 149 -4.56 106.08 16.85
N LEU A 150 -3.98 107.02 17.59
CA LEU A 150 -4.64 108.11 18.31
C LEU A 150 -5.29 109.10 17.33
#